data_AF-C1B5M8-F1
#
_entry.id   AF-C1B5M8-F1
#
_cell.length_a   1.000
_cell.length_b   1.000
_cell.length_c   1.000
_cell.angle_alpha   90.00
_cell.angle_beta   90.00
_cell.angle_gamma   90.00
#
_symmetry.space_group_name_H-M   'P 1'
#
loop_
_entity.id
_entity.type
_entity.pdbx_description
1 polymer ?
#
loop_
_entity_poly.entity_id
_entity_poly.type
_entity_poly.pdbx_seq_one_letter_code
_entity_poly.pdbx_strand_id
1 'polypeptide(L)'
;MGSLGQWGWESDTRIDLGHHVRHDALAEPGEEAQLLALCSRLHSTPLDRSRPLWEIHLIEGLRDGRYATYTKIHHAVADGVSAMTMVRRALSENPDERACARRGSTLARAARQQGGPRALEHAAGS
;
A
#
# COMPACT_ATOMS: atom_id res chain seq x y z
N MET A 1 -32.68 -10.94 10.82
CA MET A 1 -32.61 -12.38 10.55
C MET A 1 -31.14 -12.77 10.50
N GLY A 2 -30.60 -13.35 11.57
CA GLY A 2 -29.15 -13.55 11.74
C GLY A 2 -28.59 -14.56 10.76
N SER A 3 -27.50 -14.19 10.08
CA SER A 3 -26.76 -15.09 9.20
C SER A 3 -26.08 -16.18 10.03
N LEU A 4 -26.37 -17.43 9.71
CA LEU A 4 -25.71 -18.62 10.25
C LEU A 4 -24.30 -18.71 9.66
N GLY A 5 -23.30 -18.16 10.37
CA GLY A 5 -21.88 -18.54 10.19
C GLY A 5 -21.31 -18.44 8.78
N GLN A 6 -21.89 -17.65 7.87
CA GLN A 6 -21.33 -17.46 6.53
C GLN A 6 -20.19 -16.46 6.54
N TRP A 7 -19.05 -16.90 6.03
CA TRP A 7 -17.89 -16.05 5.80
C TRP A 7 -18.13 -15.22 4.54
N GLY A 8 -18.01 -13.91 4.67
CA GLY A 8 -18.21 -12.96 3.58
C GLY A 8 -17.22 -11.82 3.66
N TRP A 9 -17.03 -11.14 2.54
CA TRP A 9 -16.19 -9.94 2.48
C TRP A 9 -16.97 -8.73 2.98
N GLU A 10 -16.30 -7.90 3.76
CA GLU A 10 -16.76 -6.58 4.15
C GLU A 10 -15.70 -5.56 3.77
N SER A 11 -16.12 -4.33 3.47
CA SER A 11 -15.20 -3.23 3.23
C SER A 11 -14.67 -2.69 4.55
N ASP A 12 -13.36 -2.78 4.76
CA ASP A 12 -12.70 -2.11 5.88
C ASP A 12 -12.45 -0.63 5.52
N THR A 13 -13.01 0.28 6.33
CA THR A 13 -12.85 1.73 6.16
C THR A 13 -11.68 2.31 6.95
N ARG A 14 -11.03 1.50 7.79
CA ARG A 14 -9.98 1.93 8.74
C ARG A 14 -8.75 1.02 8.68
N ILE A 15 -8.17 0.92 7.49
CA ILE A 15 -6.94 0.16 7.27
C ILE A 15 -5.79 0.79 8.06
N ASP A 16 -5.22 0.02 8.99
CA ASP A 16 -4.00 0.37 9.72
C ASP A 16 -2.77 0.06 8.86
N LEU A 17 -2.30 1.06 8.12
CA LEU A 17 -1.15 0.89 7.23
C LEU A 17 0.14 0.49 7.96
N GLY A 18 0.31 0.83 9.25
CA GLY A 18 1.49 0.43 10.01
C GLY A 18 1.53 -1.07 10.29
N HIS A 19 0.37 -1.73 10.32
CA HIS A 19 0.28 -3.18 10.42
C HIS A 19 0.64 -3.85 9.09
N HIS A 20 0.11 -3.32 7.98
CA HIS A 20 0.24 -3.95 6.66
C HIS A 20 1.52 -3.59 5.91
N VAL A 21 2.12 -2.43 6.19
CA VAL A 21 3.36 -1.96 5.55
C VAL A 21 4.42 -1.84 6.62
N ARG A 22 5.38 -2.76 6.58
CA ARG A 22 6.45 -2.86 7.56
C ARG A 22 7.80 -2.54 6.92
N HIS A 23 8.67 -1.96 7.72
CA HIS A 23 10.05 -1.67 7.35
C HIS A 23 10.95 -2.52 8.24
N ASP A 24 11.71 -3.42 7.60
CA ASP A 24 12.67 -4.29 8.23
C ASP A 24 14.07 -3.95 7.72
N ALA A 25 15.10 -4.26 8.52
CA ALA A 25 16.48 -4.14 8.14
C ALA A 25 17.21 -5.47 8.36
N LEU A 26 18.00 -5.89 7.38
CA LEU A 26 18.94 -6.99 7.57
C LEU A 26 20.15 -6.48 8.36
N ALA A 27 20.61 -7.30 9.30
CA ALA A 27 21.92 -7.08 9.91
C ALA A 27 23.02 -7.32 8.87
N GLU A 28 24.15 -6.61 9.03
CA GLU A 28 25.36 -6.89 8.27
C GLU A 28 25.69 -8.41 8.35
N PRO A 29 26.17 -9.05 7.25
CA PRO A 29 26.63 -8.42 6.00
C PRO A 29 25.57 -8.16 4.92
N GLY A 30 24.29 -8.46 5.14
CA GLY A 30 23.24 -8.18 4.14
C GLY A 30 23.20 -9.15 2.96
N GLU A 31 23.52 -10.42 3.21
CA GLU A 31 23.59 -11.48 2.20
C GLU A 31 22.20 -12.03 1.84
N GLU A 32 22.09 -12.59 0.64
CA GLU A 32 20.83 -13.19 0.16
C GLU A 32 20.30 -14.31 1.07
N ALA A 33 21.18 -15.09 1.70
CA ALA A 33 20.78 -16.11 2.66
C ALA A 33 20.04 -15.53 3.88
N GLN A 34 20.43 -14.33 4.33
CA GLN A 34 19.76 -13.64 5.45
C GLN A 34 18.38 -13.15 5.02
N LEU A 35 18.26 -12.64 3.79
CA LEU A 35 16.98 -12.27 3.20
C LEU A 35 16.04 -13.49 3.11
N LEU A 36 16.51 -14.60 2.55
CA LEU A 36 15.70 -15.82 2.42
C LEU A 36 15.28 -16.39 3.78
N ALA A 37 16.15 -16.31 4.78
CA ALA A 37 15.81 -16.70 6.16
C ALA A 37 14.72 -15.79 6.75
N LEU A 38 14.76 -14.47 6.50
CA LEU A 38 13.69 -13.55 6.89
C LEU A 38 12.39 -13.88 6.16
N CYS A 39 12.43 -14.05 4.83
CA CYS A 39 11.28 -14.43 4.01
C CYS A 39 10.62 -15.71 4.51
N SER A 40 11.42 -16.72 4.90
CA SER A 40 10.92 -17.98 5.46
C SER A 40 10.14 -17.77 6.76
N ARG A 41 10.67 -16.94 7.67
CA ARG A 41 9.97 -16.59 8.92
C ARG A 41 8.66 -15.84 8.65
N LEU A 42 8.71 -14.79 7.81
CA LEU A 42 7.52 -14.02 7.42
C LEU A 42 6.46 -14.90 6.76
N HIS A 43 6.87 -15.81 5.89
CA HIS A 43 5.94 -16.72 5.21
C HIS A 43 5.28 -17.71 6.18
N SER A 44 6.01 -18.16 7.20
CA SER A 44 5.52 -19.13 8.19
C SER A 44 4.50 -18.53 9.17
N THR A 45 4.49 -17.22 9.38
CA THR A 45 3.54 -16.55 10.30
C THR A 45 2.17 -16.37 9.64
N PRO A 46 1.07 -16.92 10.17
CA PRO A 46 -0.26 -16.70 9.59
C PRO A 46 -0.67 -15.23 9.61
N LEU A 47 -1.40 -14.79 8.59
CA LEU A 47 -2.04 -13.47 8.57
C LEU A 47 -3.17 -13.40 9.61
N ASP A 48 -3.30 -12.25 10.26
CA ASP A 48 -4.40 -11.94 11.16
C ASP A 48 -5.72 -11.82 10.38
N ARG A 49 -6.67 -12.73 10.65
CA ARG A 49 -7.97 -12.78 9.96
C ARG A 49 -8.96 -11.70 10.40
N SER A 50 -8.63 -10.92 11.43
CA SER A 50 -9.42 -9.75 11.84
C SER A 50 -9.12 -8.50 11.00
N ARG A 51 -8.20 -8.61 10.04
CA ARG A 51 -7.69 -7.50 9.21
C ARG A 51 -7.68 -7.88 7.73
N PRO A 52 -7.54 -6.91 6.82
CA PRO A 52 -7.29 -7.21 5.40
C PRO A 52 -6.14 -8.20 5.22
N LEU A 53 -6.37 -9.28 4.48
CA LEU A 53 -5.45 -10.42 4.43
C LEU A 53 -4.26 -10.23 3.47
N TRP A 54 -3.46 -9.19 3.72
CA TRP A 54 -2.23 -8.90 2.98
C TRP A 54 -1.22 -8.15 3.85
N GLU A 55 0.07 -8.26 3.52
CA GLU A 55 1.16 -7.48 4.11
C GLU A 55 2.28 -7.25 3.08
N ILE A 56 3.01 -6.15 3.24
CA ILE A 56 4.18 -5.76 2.46
C ILE A 56 5.29 -5.36 3.42
N HIS A 57 6.48 -5.93 3.21
CA HIS A 57 7.68 -5.61 3.95
C HIS A 57 8.71 -4.99 3.02
N LEU A 58 9.14 -3.76 3.31
CA LEU A 58 10.32 -3.15 2.73
C LEU A 58 11.53 -3.58 3.56
N ILE A 59 12.48 -4.27 2.93
CA ILE A 59 13.63 -4.86 3.60
C ILE A 59 14.89 -4.15 3.10
N GLU A 60 15.53 -3.37 3.97
CA GLU A 60 16.79 -2.70 3.69
C GLU A 60 18.01 -3.48 4.21
N GLY A 61 19.22 -2.97 3.94
CA GLY A 61 20.46 -3.56 4.44
C GLY A 61 20.99 -4.70 3.59
N LEU A 62 20.52 -4.86 2.35
CA LEU A 62 21.17 -5.77 1.39
C LEU A 62 22.47 -5.15 0.86
N ARG A 63 23.41 -6.02 0.50
CA ARG A 63 24.68 -5.62 -0.14
C ARG A 63 24.46 -4.77 -1.38
N ASP A 64 25.45 -3.91 -1.63
CA ASP A 64 25.52 -3.00 -2.78
C ASP A 64 24.42 -1.93 -2.79
N GLY A 65 23.92 -1.56 -1.59
CA GLY A 65 22.87 -0.55 -1.44
C GLY A 65 21.50 -1.00 -1.95
N ARG A 66 21.27 -2.31 -2.06
CA ARG A 66 20.01 -2.87 -2.52
C ARG A 66 18.98 -2.93 -1.39
N TYR A 67 17.73 -3.13 -1.78
CA TYR A 67 16.62 -3.42 -0.90
C TYR A 67 15.72 -4.47 -1.56
N ALA A 68 14.84 -5.08 -0.79
CA ALA A 68 13.85 -6.03 -1.28
C ALA A 68 12.45 -5.65 -0.80
N THR A 69 11.43 -6.08 -1.54
CA THR A 69 10.04 -6.03 -1.11
C THR A 69 9.51 -7.45 -0.98
N TYR A 70 9.09 -7.84 0.22
CA TYR A 70 8.37 -9.09 0.43
C TYR A 70 6.87 -8.78 0.50
N THR A 71 6.06 -9.45 -0.32
CA THR A 71 4.60 -9.27 -0.36
C THR A 71 3.93 -10.60 -0.10
N LYS A 72 2.97 -10.62 0.83
CA LYS A 72 2.18 -11.79 1.16
C LYS A 72 0.71 -11.44 1.10
N ILE A 73 -0.04 -12.20 0.31
CA ILE A 73 -1.49 -12.02 0.11
C ILE A 73 -2.14 -13.38 0.29
N HIS A 74 -3.22 -13.44 1.06
CA HIS A 74 -3.97 -14.69 1.23
C HIS A 74 -4.72 -15.05 -0.05
N HIS A 75 -4.78 -16.34 -0.41
CA HIS A 75 -5.43 -16.80 -1.65
C HIS A 75 -6.93 -16.50 -1.78
N ALA A 76 -7.60 -16.25 -0.65
CA ALA A 76 -8.98 -15.77 -0.67
C ALA A 76 -9.10 -14.37 -1.31
N VAL A 77 -8.05 -13.54 -1.23
CA VAL A 77 -7.99 -12.19 -1.80
C VAL A 77 -7.56 -12.22 -3.27
N ALA A 78 -6.49 -12.95 -3.59
CA ALA A 78 -5.96 -13.04 -4.95
C ALA A 78 -5.28 -14.39 -5.16
N ASP A 79 -5.48 -14.99 -6.34
CA ASP A 79 -4.65 -16.10 -6.79
C ASP A 79 -3.22 -15.64 -7.12
N GLY A 80 -2.31 -16.59 -7.33
CA GLY A 80 -0.89 -16.28 -7.56
C GLY A 80 -0.62 -15.46 -8.84
N VAL A 81 -1.39 -15.66 -9.91
CA VAL A 81 -1.22 -14.92 -11.18
C VAL A 81 -1.71 -13.50 -11.02
N SER A 82 -2.87 -13.32 -10.38
CA SER A 82 -3.45 -12.02 -10.06
C SER A 82 -2.50 -11.22 -9.15
N ALA A 83 -1.97 -11.84 -8.09
CA ALA A 83 -1.01 -11.21 -7.19
C ALA A 83 0.27 -10.75 -7.92
N MET A 84 0.86 -11.61 -8.75
CA MET A 84 2.06 -11.24 -9.53
C MET A 84 1.78 -10.13 -10.55
N THR A 85 0.59 -10.15 -11.16
CA THR A 85 0.15 -9.10 -12.08
C THR A 85 0.01 -7.75 -11.37
N MET A 86 -0.50 -7.74 -10.14
CA MET A 86 -0.60 -6.53 -9.32
C MET A 86 0.78 -5.94 -9.00
N VAL A 87 1.73 -6.78 -8.57
CA VAL A 87 3.12 -6.35 -8.30
C VAL A 87 3.76 -5.76 -9.56
N ARG A 88 3.64 -6.42 -10.71
CA ARG A 88 4.19 -5.92 -11.97
C ARG A 88 3.60 -4.56 -12.36
N ARG A 89 2.28 -4.39 -12.21
CA ARG A 89 1.58 -3.13 -12.52
C ARG A 89 1.91 -1.99 -11.56
N ALA A 90 2.44 -2.29 -10.38
CA ALA A 90 2.90 -1.28 -9.44
C ALA A 90 4.26 -0.67 -9.84
N LEU A 91 4.96 -1.27 -10.80
CA LEU A 91 6.26 -0.83 -11.30
C LEU A 91 6.10 -0.14 -12.67
N SER A 92 7.01 0.80 -12.99
CA SER A 92 7.15 1.29 -14.36
C SER A 92 7.95 0.29 -15.21
N GLU A 93 7.66 0.25 -16.51
CA GLU A 93 8.45 -0.47 -17.50
C GLU A 93 9.75 0.28 -17.85
N ASN A 94 9.86 1.57 -17.50
CA ASN A 94 11.05 2.38 -17.67
C ASN A 94 11.79 2.56 -16.32
N PRO A 95 13.01 2.01 -16.14
CA PRO A 95 13.75 2.11 -14.88
C PRO A 95 14.20 3.54 -14.55
N ASP A 96 14.31 4.43 -15.55
CA ASP A 96 14.69 5.82 -15.37
C ASP A 96 13.50 6.74 -15.08
N GLU A 97 12.27 6.22 -15.24
CA GLU A 97 11.05 6.98 -15.00
C GLU A 97 10.82 7.18 -13.49
N ARG A 98 11.10 8.41 -13.04
CA ARG A 98 10.91 8.84 -11.65
C ARG A 98 9.55 9.49 -11.47
N ALA A 99 8.50 8.90 -12.06
CA ALA A 99 7.12 9.35 -11.88
C ALA A 99 6.53 8.75 -10.60
N CYS A 100 7.00 9.20 -9.43
CA CYS A 100 6.15 9.06 -8.24
C CYS A 100 5.04 10.10 -8.38
N ALA A 101 3.95 9.74 -9.03
CA ALA A 101 2.77 10.58 -9.05
C ALA A 101 2.37 10.82 -7.60
N ARG A 102 2.72 11.99 -7.06
CA ARG A 102 2.23 12.47 -5.77
C ARG A 102 0.71 12.56 -5.93
N ARG A 103 0.00 11.48 -5.58
CA ARG A 103 -1.47 11.44 -5.51
C ARG A 103 -1.88 12.51 -4.51
N GLY A 104 -2.15 13.71 -5.02
CA GLY A 104 -2.39 14.90 -4.21
C GLY A 104 -2.28 16.25 -4.92
N SER A 105 -1.68 16.38 -6.11
CA SER A 105 -1.64 17.67 -6.81
C SER A 105 -2.88 17.98 -7.66
N THR A 106 -3.62 16.98 -8.13
CA THR A 106 -4.82 17.20 -8.96
C THR A 106 -6.06 17.58 -8.16
N LEU A 107 -6.28 17.01 -6.96
CA LEU A 107 -7.41 17.39 -6.10
C LEU A 107 -7.20 18.77 -5.43
N ALA A 108 -5.97 19.11 -5.06
CA ALA A 108 -5.66 20.42 -4.46
C ALA A 108 -5.86 21.59 -5.44
N ARG A 109 -5.72 21.35 -6.76
CA ARG A 109 -5.96 22.36 -7.79
C ARG A 109 -7.46 22.56 -8.08
N ALA A 110 -8.26 21.49 -7.98
CA ALA A 110 -9.71 21.57 -8.15
C ALA A 110 -10.40 22.30 -6.98
N ALA A 111 -9.90 22.15 -5.75
CA ALA A 111 -10.43 22.83 -4.57
C ALA A 111 -10.12 24.34 -4.53
N ARG A 112 -8.96 24.78 -5.07
CA ARG A 112 -8.61 26.22 -5.13
C ARG A 112 -9.40 27.00 -6.18
N GLN A 113 -9.92 26.35 -7.22
CA GLN A 113 -10.71 27.01 -8.25
C GLN A 113 -12.19 27.23 -7.87
N GLN A 114 -12.65 26.65 -6.76
CA GLN A 114 -14.04 26.78 -6.27
C GLN A 114 -14.17 27.72 -5.07
N GLY A 115 -13.08 28.36 -4.63
CA GLY A 115 -13.03 29.26 -3.47
C GLY A 115 -12.64 30.70 -3.81
N GLY A 116 -13.09 31.24 -4.95
CA GLY A 116 -12.95 32.66 -5.25
C GLY A 116 -13.91 33.49 -4.39
N PRO A 117 -13.48 34.64 -3.83
CA PRO A 117 -14.30 35.42 -2.89
C PRO A 117 -15.59 35.89 -3.58
N ARG A 118 -16.75 35.51 -3.04
CA ARG A 118 -18.01 36.20 -3.34
C ARG A 118 -17.88 37.63 -2.84
N ALA A 119 -17.69 38.56 -3.78
CA ALA A 119 -17.81 39.97 -3.51
C ALA A 119 -19.20 40.24 -2.92
N LEU A 120 -19.21 40.76 -1.69
CA LEU A 120 -20.35 41.43 -1.11
C LEU A 120 -20.49 42.77 -1.83
N GLU A 121 -21.29 42.82 -2.90
CA GLU A 121 -21.76 44.08 -3.44
C GLU A 121 -23.09 44.43 -2.78
N HIS A 122 -23.00 45.35 -1.82
CA HIS A 122 -24.09 46.25 -1.47
C HIS A 122 -24.46 47.07 -2.72
N ALA A 123 -25.75 47.09 -3.08
CA ALA A 123 -26.33 48.20 -3.83
C ALA A 123 -27.65 48.59 -3.15
N ALA A 124 -27.65 49.82 -2.65
CA ALA A 124 -28.80 50.53 -2.14
C ALA A 124 -29.63 51.10 -3.31
N GLY A 125 -30.94 51.25 -3.07
CA GLY A 125 -31.74 52.36 -3.62
C GLY A 125 -32.54 52.08 -4.90
N SER A 126 -33.85 51.89 -4.76
CA SER A 126 -34.89 52.90 -5.08
C SER A 126 -36.25 52.44 -4.57
#